data_AF-A0A0N0D940-F1
#
_entry.id   AF-A0A0N0D940-F1
#
_cell.length_a   1.000
_cell.length_b   1.000
_cell.length_c   1.000
_cell.angle_alpha   90.00
_cell.angle_beta   90.00
_cell.angle_gamma   90.00
#
_symmetry.space_group_name_H-M   'P 1'
#
loop_
_entity.id
_entity.type
_entity.pdbx_description
1 polymer ?
#
loop_
_entity_poly.entity_id
_entity_poly.type
_entity_poly.pdbx_seq_one_letter_code
_entity_poly.pdbx_strand_id
1 'polypeptide(L)'
;MHWGTPMADKKTDIAPLAAKDDAMLESLFAVAKDAPEAQPSPDFMARVLAEAEALQPVAAELAAASAPRSGPLTRLVAMLGGWPSVSGLAVATMAGVWVGVAAGPAMMQSDLGASLLVTTDETYLTALDASFAFLGN
;
A
#
# COMPACT_ATOMS: atom_id res chain seq x y z
N MET A 1 -0.01 17.01 24.51
CA MET A 1 0.24 17.16 23.06
C MET A 1 -0.16 15.83 22.41
N HIS A 2 -1.44 15.60 22.09
CA HIS A 2 -2.19 16.01 20.89
C HIS A 2 -1.49 15.61 19.58
N TRP A 3 -1.61 14.33 19.21
CA TRP A 3 -1.29 13.84 17.86
C TRP A 3 -2.51 14.04 16.95
N GLY A 4 -2.54 15.16 16.24
CA GLY A 4 -3.57 15.48 15.25
C GLY A 4 -3.09 15.21 13.83
N THR A 5 -3.55 14.13 13.23
CA THR A 5 -4.15 14.14 11.89
C THR A 5 -4.98 12.86 11.74
N PRO A 6 -6.30 12.99 11.53
CA PRO A 6 -7.23 11.88 11.53
C PRO A 6 -6.96 11.00 10.31
N MET A 7 -6.96 9.68 10.52
CA MET A 7 -7.22 8.74 9.44
C MET A 7 -8.47 9.24 8.73
N ALA A 8 -8.36 9.52 7.43
CA ALA A 8 -9.50 9.59 6.55
C ALA A 8 -10.17 8.21 6.60
N ASP A 9 -11.02 8.05 7.60
CA ASP A 9 -11.91 6.96 7.81
C ASP A 9 -12.92 7.02 6.68
N LYS A 10 -12.52 6.53 5.50
CA LYS A 10 -13.45 6.33 4.38
C LYS A 10 -14.53 5.28 4.73
N LYS A 11 -14.50 4.74 5.96
CA LYS A 11 -15.50 3.86 6.53
C LYS A 11 -16.71 4.66 7.04
N THR A 12 -16.58 5.94 7.42
CA THR A 12 -17.67 6.67 8.09
C THR A 12 -18.77 7.15 7.13
N ASP A 13 -18.46 7.42 5.87
CA ASP A 13 -19.44 7.93 4.89
C ASP A 13 -20.23 6.82 4.17
N ILE A 14 -19.70 5.59 4.14
CA ILE A 14 -20.36 4.36 3.64
C ILE A 14 -20.77 3.40 4.77
N ALA A 15 -20.53 3.79 6.03
CA ALA A 15 -20.76 2.98 7.23
C ALA A 15 -22.13 2.26 7.27
N PRO A 16 -23.27 2.92 6.97
CA PRO A 16 -24.56 2.23 7.04
C PRO A 16 -24.77 1.21 5.90
N LEU A 17 -24.09 1.36 4.76
CA LEU A 17 -24.14 0.40 3.65
C LEU A 17 -23.18 -0.76 3.89
N ALA A 18 -21.93 -0.48 4.30
CA ALA A 18 -20.95 -1.51 4.61
C ALA A 18 -21.38 -2.40 5.79
N ALA A 19 -21.95 -1.82 6.86
CA ALA A 19 -22.47 -2.60 7.98
C ALA A 19 -23.69 -3.46 7.59
N LYS A 20 -24.51 -2.98 6.64
CA LYS A 20 -25.64 -3.75 6.10
C LYS A 20 -25.16 -4.89 5.20
N ASP A 21 -24.14 -4.64 4.38
CA ASP A 21 -23.53 -5.64 3.50
C ASP A 21 -22.83 -6.72 4.34
N ASP A 22 -22.08 -6.33 5.38
CA ASP A 22 -21.44 -7.27 6.31
C ASP A 22 -22.49 -8.12 7.05
N ALA A 23 -23.59 -7.51 7.52
CA ALA A 23 -24.69 -8.24 8.15
C ALA A 23 -25.42 -9.19 7.16
N MET A 24 -25.57 -8.78 5.91
CA MET A 24 -26.12 -9.63 4.86
C MET A 24 -25.18 -10.82 4.59
N LEU A 25 -23.88 -10.58 4.43
CA LEU A 25 -22.89 -11.63 4.21
C LEU A 25 -22.85 -12.61 5.38
N GLU A 26 -22.84 -12.12 6.62
CA GLU A 26 -22.89 -12.97 7.81
C GLU A 26 -24.14 -13.85 7.82
N SER A 27 -25.30 -13.32 7.43
CA SER A 27 -26.53 -14.11 7.32
C SER A 27 -26.46 -15.19 6.23
N LEU A 28 -25.83 -14.89 5.08
CA LEU A 28 -25.62 -15.86 4.00
C LEU A 28 -24.64 -16.96 4.43
N PHE A 29 -23.57 -16.61 5.16
CA PHE A 29 -22.62 -17.57 5.68
C PHE A 29 -23.22 -18.44 6.79
N ALA A 30 -24.07 -17.90 7.65
CA ALA A 30 -24.79 -18.67 8.66
C ALA A 30 -25.69 -19.73 7.99
N VAL A 31 -26.43 -19.35 6.94
CA VAL A 31 -27.26 -20.28 6.16
C VAL A 31 -26.40 -21.32 5.44
N ALA A 32 -25.30 -20.92 4.82
CA ALA A 32 -24.41 -21.82 4.10
C ALA A 32 -23.71 -22.83 5.03
N LYS A 33 -23.41 -22.45 6.27
CA LYS A 33 -22.76 -23.30 7.26
C LYS A 33 -23.62 -24.49 7.68
N ASP A 34 -24.93 -24.27 7.83
CA ASP A 34 -25.87 -25.29 8.26
C ASP A 34 -26.42 -26.13 7.09
N ALA A 35 -26.00 -25.81 5.85
CA ALA A 35 -26.42 -26.55 4.66
C ALA A 35 -25.72 -27.92 4.59
N PRO A 36 -26.48 -29.04 4.61
CA PRO A 36 -25.90 -30.38 4.57
C PRO A 36 -25.18 -30.70 3.24
N GLU A 37 -25.51 -29.97 2.16
CA GLU A 37 -24.82 -30.05 0.86
C GLU A 37 -23.39 -29.47 0.91
N ALA A 38 -23.04 -28.71 1.96
CA ALA A 38 -21.70 -28.18 2.15
C ALA A 38 -20.71 -29.24 2.65
N GLN A 39 -21.19 -30.41 3.11
CA GLN A 39 -20.29 -31.46 3.60
C GLN A 39 -19.72 -32.24 2.41
N PRO A 40 -18.38 -32.24 2.20
CA PRO A 40 -17.77 -33.02 1.13
C PRO A 40 -18.01 -34.52 1.35
N SER A 41 -18.09 -35.28 0.24
CA SER A 41 -18.22 -36.73 0.35
C SER A 41 -17.00 -37.34 1.04
N PRO A 42 -17.17 -38.43 1.82
CA PRO A 42 -16.06 -39.08 2.50
C PRO A 42 -14.95 -39.54 1.54
N ASP A 43 -15.34 -40.02 0.34
CA ASP A 43 -14.40 -40.44 -0.70
C ASP A 43 -13.59 -39.27 -1.25
N PHE A 44 -14.24 -38.12 -1.48
CA PHE A 44 -13.52 -36.91 -1.89
C PHE A 44 -12.52 -36.45 -0.82
N MET A 45 -12.94 -36.44 0.45
CA MET A 45 -12.05 -36.06 1.54
C MET A 45 -10.85 -37.02 1.67
N ALA A 46 -11.07 -38.33 1.50
CA ALA A 46 -9.99 -39.31 1.51
C ALA A 46 -8.96 -39.04 0.40
N ARG A 47 -9.41 -38.67 -0.81
CA ARG A 47 -8.50 -38.29 -1.92
C ARG A 47 -7.72 -37.01 -1.62
N VAL A 48 -8.39 -35.97 -1.09
CA VAL A 48 -7.74 -34.70 -0.70
C VAL A 48 -6.66 -34.95 0.35
N LEU A 49 -6.94 -35.78 1.36
CA LEU A 49 -5.97 -36.11 2.41
C LEU A 49 -4.79 -36.91 1.86
N ALA A 50 -5.03 -37.88 0.98
CA ALA A 50 -3.97 -38.65 0.34
C ALA A 50 -3.07 -37.77 -0.54
N GLU A 51 -3.66 -36.82 -1.28
CA GLU A 51 -2.90 -35.86 -2.08
C GLU A 51 -2.12 -34.88 -1.21
N ALA A 52 -2.72 -34.40 -0.12
CA ALA A 52 -2.04 -33.56 0.86
C ALA A 52 -0.84 -34.28 1.49
N GLU A 53 -0.96 -35.57 1.81
CA GLU A 53 0.15 -36.40 2.32
C GLU A 53 1.24 -36.61 1.26
N ALA A 54 0.87 -36.81 -0.01
CA ALA A 54 1.84 -36.91 -1.09
C ALA A 54 2.60 -35.60 -1.36
N LEU A 55 1.95 -34.46 -1.13
CA LEU A 55 2.53 -33.11 -1.23
C LEU A 55 3.15 -32.62 0.07
N GLN A 56 2.97 -33.34 1.18
CA GLN A 56 3.68 -32.99 2.40
C GLN A 56 5.17 -33.09 2.10
N PRO A 57 5.92 -32.00 2.28
CA PRO A 57 7.36 -32.10 2.18
C PRO A 57 7.76 -33.12 3.24
N VAL A 58 8.29 -34.27 2.80
CA VAL A 58 9.09 -35.11 3.68
C VAL A 58 10.05 -34.14 4.33
N ALA A 59 10.04 -34.07 5.66
CA ALA A 59 11.03 -33.32 6.39
C ALA A 59 12.36 -33.88 5.90
N ALA A 60 12.95 -33.23 4.91
CA ALA A 60 14.31 -33.49 4.55
C ALA A 60 15.02 -33.32 5.89
N GLU A 61 15.73 -34.36 6.34
CA GLU A 61 16.90 -34.12 7.16
C GLU A 61 17.50 -32.83 6.61
N LEU A 62 17.71 -31.82 7.45
CA LEU A 62 18.40 -30.61 7.05
C LEU A 62 19.82 -31.00 6.61
N ALA A 63 19.98 -31.69 5.49
CA ALA A 63 21.05 -31.47 4.57
C ALA A 63 20.89 -29.99 4.28
N ALA A 64 21.68 -29.19 4.98
CA ALA A 64 21.75 -27.76 4.80
C ALA A 64 21.95 -27.52 3.31
N ALA A 65 20.84 -27.32 2.59
CA ALA A 65 20.86 -26.89 1.22
C ALA A 65 21.65 -25.59 1.32
N SER A 66 22.83 -25.57 0.70
CA SER A 66 23.70 -24.41 0.70
C SER A 66 22.84 -23.25 0.25
N ALA A 67 22.37 -22.44 1.21
CA ALA A 67 21.45 -21.37 0.92
C ALA A 67 22.19 -20.50 -0.09
N PRO A 68 21.60 -20.21 -1.27
CA PRO A 68 22.25 -19.33 -2.22
C PRO A 68 22.63 -18.08 -1.43
N ARG A 69 23.91 -17.69 -1.45
CA ARG A 69 24.42 -16.55 -0.67
C ARG A 69 23.57 -15.33 -1.02
N SER A 70 22.55 -15.11 -0.22
CA SER A 70 21.53 -14.11 -0.48
C SER A 70 22.21 -12.77 -0.27
N GLY A 71 22.27 -11.95 -1.31
CA GLY A 71 22.82 -10.61 -1.21
C GLY A 71 22.10 -9.80 -0.13
N PRO A 72 22.69 -8.69 0.35
CA PRO A 72 22.09 -7.87 1.41
C PRO A 72 20.66 -7.42 1.07
N LEU A 73 20.39 -7.15 -0.21
CA LEU A 73 19.05 -6.80 -0.72
C LEU A 73 18.03 -7.93 -0.58
N THR A 74 18.41 -9.16 -0.90
CA THR A 74 17.54 -10.33 -0.79
C THR A 74 17.16 -10.59 0.67
N ARG A 75 18.08 -10.31 1.61
CA ARG A 75 17.83 -10.41 3.04
C ARG A 75 16.87 -9.33 3.53
N LEU A 76 17.00 -8.09 3.02
CA LEU A 76 16.06 -7.01 3.31
C LEU A 76 14.65 -7.33 2.80
N VAL A 77 14.54 -7.84 1.56
CA VAL A 77 13.26 -8.26 0.97
C VAL A 77 12.63 -9.40 1.78
N ALA A 78 13.42 -10.39 2.21
CA ALA A 78 12.94 -11.47 3.07
C ALA A 78 12.44 -10.96 4.43
N MET A 79 13.14 -9.98 5.04
CA MET A 79 12.71 -9.34 6.29
C MET A 79 11.41 -8.55 6.14
N LEU A 80 11.17 -7.95 4.97
CA LEU A 80 9.98 -7.16 4.68
C LEU A 80 8.75 -8.00 4.30
N GLY A 81 8.84 -9.34 4.28
CA GLY A 81 7.73 -10.23 3.91
C GLY A 81 7.89 -10.93 2.56
N GLY A 82 9.05 -10.80 1.91
CA GLY A 82 9.39 -11.50 0.67
C GLY A 82 8.88 -10.79 -0.58
N TRP A 83 8.52 -11.58 -1.60
CA TRP A 83 8.09 -11.08 -2.91
C TRP A 83 6.90 -10.09 -2.89
N PRO A 84 5.91 -10.17 -1.97
CA PRO A 84 4.80 -9.21 -1.94
C PRO A 84 5.28 -7.76 -1.74
N SER A 85 6.31 -7.55 -0.92
CA SER A 85 6.85 -6.21 -0.64
C SER A 85 7.58 -5.61 -1.84
N VAL A 86 8.18 -6.47 -2.68
CA VAL A 86 8.79 -6.05 -3.96
C VAL A 86 7.71 -5.62 -4.96
N SER A 87 6.59 -6.34 -5.00
CA SER A 87 5.48 -6.00 -5.89
C SER A 87 4.87 -4.63 -5.56
N GLY A 88 4.69 -4.33 -4.26
CA GLY A 88 4.21 -3.02 -3.80
C GLY A 88 5.17 -1.89 -4.15
N LEU A 89 6.49 -2.10 -3.97
CA LEU A 89 7.51 -1.13 -4.34
C LEU A 89 7.52 -0.86 -5.86
N ALA A 90 7.37 -1.91 -6.68
CA ALA A 90 7.30 -1.76 -8.14
C ALA A 90 6.04 -0.98 -8.58
N VAL A 91 4.90 -1.20 -7.94
CA VAL A 91 3.68 -0.42 -8.22
C VAL A 91 3.85 1.03 -7.74
N ALA A 92 4.48 1.27 -6.60
CA ALA A 92 4.75 2.61 -6.09
C ALA A 92 5.68 3.41 -7.00
N THR A 93 6.73 2.79 -7.56
CA THR A 93 7.61 3.45 -8.53
C THR A 93 6.86 3.74 -9.83
N MET A 94 6.04 2.81 -10.32
CA MET A 94 5.21 3.03 -11.51
C MET A 94 4.17 4.15 -11.30
N ALA A 95 3.55 4.20 -10.13
CA ALA A 95 2.64 5.27 -9.73
C ALA A 95 3.37 6.62 -9.63
N GLY A 96 4.57 6.66 -9.07
CA GLY A 96 5.40 7.86 -9.02
C GLY A 96 5.78 8.37 -10.42
N VAL A 97 6.15 7.46 -11.34
CA VAL A 97 6.42 7.79 -12.74
C VAL A 97 5.15 8.32 -13.42
N TRP A 98 4.00 7.68 -13.23
CA TRP A 98 2.72 8.13 -13.75
C TRP A 98 2.36 9.53 -13.25
N VAL A 99 2.46 9.76 -11.94
CA VAL A 99 2.19 11.07 -11.33
C VAL A 99 3.16 12.11 -11.87
N GLY A 100 4.46 11.81 -11.99
CA GLY A 100 5.44 12.76 -12.54
C GLY A 100 5.15 13.16 -13.99
N VAL A 101 4.72 12.20 -14.83
CA VAL A 101 4.36 12.48 -16.24
C VAL A 101 3.00 13.18 -16.34
N ALA A 102 2.01 12.77 -15.54
CA ALA A 102 0.67 13.34 -15.54
C ALA A 102 0.62 14.73 -14.87
N ALA A 103 1.53 15.01 -13.94
CA ALA A 103 1.78 16.33 -13.34
C ALA A 103 2.51 17.30 -14.29
N GLY A 104 2.36 17.10 -15.61
CA GLY A 104 2.77 18.05 -16.63
C GLY A 104 2.07 19.41 -16.52
N PRO A 105 1.89 20.19 -17.60
CA PRO A 105 1.52 21.60 -17.56
C PRO A 105 0.28 21.96 -16.72
N ALA A 106 -0.63 20.99 -16.50
CA ALA A 106 -1.78 21.11 -15.62
C ALA A 106 -1.42 21.41 -14.15
N MET A 107 -0.31 20.89 -13.62
CA MET A 107 0.16 21.23 -12.27
C MET A 107 0.90 22.57 -12.24
N MET A 108 1.52 22.98 -13.36
CA MET A 108 2.17 24.29 -13.50
C MET A 108 1.18 25.45 -13.62
N GLN A 109 -0.05 25.18 -14.05
CA GLN A 109 -1.15 26.15 -14.11
C GLN A 109 -1.92 26.27 -12.80
N SER A 110 -1.61 25.42 -11.80
CA SER A 110 -2.21 25.47 -10.47
C SER A 110 -1.43 26.42 -9.56
N ASP A 111 -2.15 27.14 -8.69
CA ASP A 111 -1.61 28.18 -7.78
C ASP A 111 -0.42 27.67 -6.92
N LEU A 112 -0.46 26.37 -6.58
CA LEU A 112 0.60 25.66 -5.88
C LEU A 112 1.90 25.50 -6.71
N GLY A 113 1.79 25.31 -8.02
CA GLY A 113 2.93 25.21 -8.93
C GLY A 113 3.65 26.55 -9.11
N ALA A 114 2.90 27.66 -9.14
CA ALA A 114 3.45 29.01 -9.15
C ALA A 114 4.16 29.35 -7.83
N SER A 115 3.56 28.99 -6.69
CA SER A 115 4.15 29.22 -5.36
C SER A 115 5.42 28.42 -5.08
N LEU A 116 5.61 27.25 -5.72
CA LEU A 116 6.81 26.42 -5.57
C LEU A 116 7.99 26.89 -6.45
N LEU A 117 7.70 27.57 -7.57
CA LEU A 117 8.72 28.17 -8.44
C LEU A 117 9.19 29.54 -7.94
N VAL A 118 8.34 30.26 -7.19
CA VAL A 118 8.72 31.49 -6.50
C VAL A 118 9.51 31.11 -5.25
N THR A 119 10.79 30.80 -5.44
CA THR A 119 11.78 30.73 -4.36
C THR A 119 11.79 32.07 -3.61
N THR A 120 11.56 32.01 -2.30
CA THR A 120 11.38 33.13 -1.37
C THR A 120 12.60 34.02 -1.15
N ASP A 121 13.69 33.85 -1.90
CA ASP A 121 14.93 34.63 -1.70
C ASP A 121 14.91 35.97 -2.44
N GLU A 122 14.20 36.09 -3.57
CA GLU A 122 14.18 37.34 -4.36
C GLU A 122 13.33 38.44 -3.70
N THR A 123 12.40 38.08 -2.82
CA THR A 123 11.49 39.03 -2.14
C THR A 123 12.22 39.85 -1.08
N TYR A 124 13.30 39.34 -0.49
CA TYR A 124 14.05 40.05 0.53
C TYR A 124 14.99 41.12 -0.05
N LEU A 125 15.53 40.90 -1.25
CA LEU A 125 16.43 41.86 -1.90
C LEU A 125 15.68 43.10 -2.41
N THR A 126 14.44 42.94 -2.89
CA THR A 126 13.60 44.07 -3.34
C THR A 126 13.10 44.95 -2.20
N ALA A 127 12.86 44.36 -1.02
CA ALA A 127 12.46 45.13 0.17
C ALA A 127 13.62 45.97 0.74
N LEU A 128 14.86 45.48 0.63
CA LEU A 128 16.04 46.24 1.04
C LEU A 128 16.30 47.41 0.07
N ASP A 129 16.29 47.18 -1.24
CA ASP A 129 16.55 48.22 -2.27
C ASP A 129 15.60 49.43 -2.16
N ALA A 130 14.29 49.16 -1.98
CA ALA A 130 13.29 50.21 -1.80
C ALA A 130 13.50 51.07 -0.53
N SER A 131 14.09 50.50 0.52
CA SER A 131 14.37 51.22 1.78
C SER A 131 15.56 52.16 1.69
N PHE A 132 16.55 51.83 0.84
CA PHE A 132 17.72 52.70 0.60
C PHE A 132 17.40 53.82 -0.40
N ALA A 133 16.42 53.62 -1.28
CA ALA A 133 15.96 54.64 -2.23
C ALA A 133 15.30 55.87 -1.55
N PHE A 134 14.76 55.71 -0.33
CA PHE A 134 14.02 56.77 0.38
C PHE A 134 14.89 57.80 1.13
N LEU A 135 16.22 57.64 1.13
CA LEU A 135 17.17 58.52 1.83
C LEU A 135 18.08 59.33 0.87
N GLY A 136 17.81 59.28 -0.44
CA GLY A 136 18.65 59.86 -1.49
C GLY A 136 18.08 61.09 -2.22
N ASN A 137 17.07 61.78 -1.67
CA ASN A 137 16.60 63.10 -2.15
C ASN A 137 16.20 63.97 -0.96
#